data_AF-A0A2T0RBT6-F1
#
_entry.id   AF-A0A2T0RBT6-F1
#
_cell.length_a   1.000
_cell.length_b   1.000
_cell.length_c   1.000
_cell.angle_alpha   90.00
_cell.angle_beta   90.00
_cell.angle_gamma   90.00
#
_symmetry.space_group_name_H-M   'P 1'
#
loop_
_entity.id
_entity.type
_entity.pdbx_description
1 polymer ?
#
loop_
_entity_poly.entity_id
_entity_poly.type
_entity_poly.pdbx_seq_one_letter_code
_entity_poly.pdbx_strand_id
1 'polypeptide(L)'
;MDLPSWHQINIAYTGDNCHREQAALNHLRQVIPAAERAGLITSWWFIRKGSWRIRYMTTDNPDSPALAHQLISHNVAWTHDIYEPEIRAFGGPDAMTAAHTLFHHDSRHLLDYLDQHRADRREQSLILCTALMRAAALDLNEQGDVWAKVLDYRTDDLHEPPAPDAETWESFTKDVRRLIEGTASSPGEWHTAFHEAGTTLRSLREHGKLTRGLRAVIALHIIFHWNRIGLPATTQARLACAAAEAIFDDAPDLSTRWLRTSVTAVPHTPA
;
A
#
# COMPACT_ATOMS: atom_id res chain seq x y z
N MET A 1 12.82 -18.51 -18.67
CA MET A 1 12.93 -17.05 -18.45
C MET A 1 13.32 -16.89 -17.01
N ASP A 2 14.56 -16.48 -16.76
CA ASP A 2 14.98 -16.13 -15.41
C ASP A 2 14.12 -14.96 -14.94
N LEU A 3 13.62 -15.05 -13.71
CA LEU A 3 12.87 -13.95 -13.11
C LEU A 3 13.79 -12.72 -13.05
N PRO A 4 13.28 -11.51 -13.32
CA PRO A 4 14.07 -10.30 -13.18
C PRO A 4 14.76 -10.25 -11.82
N SER A 5 16.07 -10.00 -11.82
CA SER A 5 16.89 -9.98 -10.60
C SER A 5 16.63 -8.70 -9.81
N TRP A 6 15.65 -8.79 -8.92
CA TRP A 6 15.38 -7.76 -7.93
C TRP A 6 16.35 -7.86 -6.76
N HIS A 7 16.89 -6.72 -6.36
CA HIS A 7 17.74 -6.56 -5.18
C HIS A 7 16.98 -5.82 -4.08
N GLN A 8 17.35 -6.06 -2.81
CA GLN A 8 16.79 -5.33 -1.67
C GLN A 8 17.90 -4.83 -0.75
N ILE A 9 17.70 -3.61 -0.26
CA ILE A 9 18.42 -3.06 0.89
C ILE A 9 17.42 -2.53 1.91
N ASN A 10 17.73 -2.72 3.19
CA ASN A 10 16.89 -2.23 4.28
C ASN A 10 17.60 -1.04 4.93
N ILE A 11 17.07 0.16 4.77
CA ILE A 11 17.64 1.41 5.27
C ILE A 11 16.99 1.80 6.60
N ALA A 12 17.81 1.98 7.62
CA ALA A 12 17.41 2.46 8.94
C ALA A 12 17.53 3.98 9.00
N TYR A 13 16.41 4.66 8.74
CA TYR A 13 16.28 6.09 9.02
C TYR A 13 15.95 6.29 10.50
N THR A 14 16.66 7.20 11.17
CA THR A 14 16.54 7.48 12.61
C THR A 14 15.65 8.69 12.88
N GLY A 15 15.17 8.83 14.12
CA GLY A 15 14.28 9.91 14.56
C GLY A 15 12.83 9.47 14.75
N ASP A 16 11.96 10.42 15.12
CA ASP A 16 10.52 10.21 15.15
C ASP A 16 9.94 10.02 13.72
N ASN A 17 8.65 9.74 13.62
CA ASN A 17 8.02 9.45 12.32
C ASN A 17 8.18 10.58 11.28
N CYS A 18 8.15 11.84 11.71
CA CYS A 18 8.29 13.00 10.82
C CYS A 18 9.74 13.15 10.33
N HIS A 19 10.68 13.20 11.27
CA HIS A 19 12.11 13.31 10.96
C HIS A 19 12.60 12.13 10.11
N ARG A 20 12.11 10.92 10.43
CA ARG A 20 12.43 9.71 9.70
C ARG A 20 11.90 9.71 8.27
N GLU A 21 10.68 10.21 8.07
CA GLU A 21 10.11 10.39 6.72
C GLU A 21 10.91 11.43 5.94
N GLN A 22 11.20 12.59 6.52
CA GLN A 22 11.97 13.63 5.85
C GLN A 22 13.38 13.17 5.48
N ALA A 23 14.07 12.45 6.37
CA ALA A 23 15.38 11.88 6.09
C ALA A 23 15.31 10.87 4.93
N ALA A 24 14.27 10.05 4.89
CA ALA A 24 14.04 9.11 3.79
C ALA A 24 13.81 9.82 2.46
N LEU A 25 12.94 10.84 2.44
CA LEU A 25 12.64 11.62 1.24
C LEU A 25 13.88 12.33 0.71
N ASN A 26 14.63 13.04 1.57
CA ASN A 26 15.86 13.74 1.20
C ASN A 26 16.87 12.79 0.55
N HIS A 27 17.06 11.61 1.15
CA HIS A 27 17.98 10.60 0.63
C HIS A 27 17.50 10.02 -0.72
N LEU A 28 16.27 9.49 -0.77
CA LEU A 28 15.76 8.77 -1.95
C LEU A 28 15.60 9.70 -3.16
N ARG A 29 15.14 10.95 -2.95
CA ARG A 29 15.03 11.96 -4.02
C ARG A 29 16.37 12.33 -4.64
N GLN A 30 17.48 12.11 -3.93
CA GLN A 30 18.83 12.31 -4.46
C GLN A 30 19.35 11.07 -5.19
N VAL A 31 19.36 9.91 -4.52
CA VAL A 31 20.10 8.73 -5.01
C VAL A 31 19.36 7.99 -6.13
N ILE A 32 18.03 7.97 -6.10
CA ILE A 32 17.24 7.23 -7.09
C ILE A 32 17.32 7.86 -8.49
N PRO A 33 17.05 9.16 -8.68
CA PRO A 33 17.21 9.79 -10.00
C PRO A 33 18.65 9.73 -10.51
N ALA A 34 19.64 9.73 -9.60
CA ALA A 34 21.04 9.53 -9.97
C ALA A 34 21.30 8.11 -10.51
N ALA A 35 20.77 7.09 -9.85
CA ALA A 35 20.89 5.70 -10.28
C ALA A 35 20.19 5.44 -11.63
N GLU A 36 18.99 6.02 -11.82
CA GLU A 36 18.25 5.95 -13.09
C GLU A 36 19.03 6.63 -14.23
N ARG A 37 19.53 7.86 -14.01
CA ARG A 37 20.28 8.62 -15.02
C ARG A 37 21.61 7.96 -15.40
N ALA A 38 22.24 7.30 -14.44
CA ALA A 38 23.46 6.52 -14.67
C ALA A 38 23.19 5.17 -15.36
N GLY A 39 21.94 4.83 -15.63
CA GLY A 39 21.56 3.56 -16.25
C GLY A 39 21.85 2.34 -15.37
N LEU A 40 21.87 2.51 -14.05
CA LEU A 40 22.18 1.43 -13.11
C LEU A 40 20.94 0.62 -12.73
N ILE A 41 19.78 1.29 -12.70
CA ILE A 41 18.49 0.67 -12.36
C ILE A 41 17.43 0.97 -13.42
N THR A 42 16.52 0.03 -13.58
CA THR A 42 15.40 0.09 -14.54
C THR A 42 14.05 0.22 -13.84
N SER A 43 13.94 -0.32 -12.63
CA SER A 43 12.74 -0.23 -11.80
C SER A 43 13.13 -0.24 -10.33
N TRP A 44 12.29 0.36 -9.50
CA TRP A 44 12.50 0.43 -8.06
C TRP A 44 11.20 0.77 -7.35
N TRP A 45 11.11 0.41 -6.09
CA TRP A 45 10.05 0.82 -5.19
C TRP A 45 10.50 0.69 -3.74
N PHE A 46 9.79 1.33 -2.82
CA PHE A 46 10.07 1.20 -1.39
C PHE A 46 8.85 0.71 -0.63
N ILE A 47 9.05 0.12 0.55
CA ILE A 47 7.98 -0.14 1.51
C ILE A 47 8.42 0.21 2.93
N ARG A 48 7.51 0.81 3.70
CA ARG A 48 7.75 1.19 5.10
C ARG A 48 7.33 0.06 6.03
N LYS A 49 8.30 -0.69 6.58
CA LYS A 49 8.02 -1.76 7.56
C LYS A 49 9.24 -1.99 8.46
N GLY A 50 9.23 -1.44 9.67
CA GLY A 50 10.45 -1.41 10.49
C GLY A 50 11.46 -0.47 9.82
N SER A 51 12.57 -0.97 9.29
CA SER A 51 13.38 -0.21 8.32
C SER A 51 12.64 0.01 7.00
N TRP A 52 13.03 1.01 6.21
CA TRP A 52 12.49 1.16 4.86
C TRP A 52 13.19 0.15 3.94
N ARG A 53 12.43 -0.69 3.25
CA ARG A 53 12.99 -1.65 2.31
C ARG A 53 12.96 -1.02 0.93
N ILE A 54 14.12 -0.82 0.33
CA ILE A 54 14.27 -0.32 -1.03
C ILE A 54 14.55 -1.52 -1.91
N ARG A 55 13.65 -1.78 -2.86
CA ARG A 55 13.73 -2.86 -3.83
C ARG A 55 14.02 -2.25 -5.19
N TYR A 56 15.01 -2.76 -5.91
CA TYR A 56 15.42 -2.21 -7.21
C TYR A 56 15.86 -3.32 -8.17
N MET A 57 15.61 -3.10 -9.46
CA MET A 57 16.02 -3.95 -10.56
C MET A 57 17.12 -3.24 -11.33
N THR A 58 18.22 -3.93 -11.60
CA THR A 58 19.38 -3.37 -12.30
C THR A 58 19.23 -3.48 -13.81
N THR A 59 20.06 -2.76 -14.55
CA THR A 59 20.29 -3.05 -15.98
C THR A 59 21.17 -4.29 -16.15
N ASP A 60 21.26 -4.81 -17.39
CA ASP A 60 22.05 -5.99 -17.73
C ASP A 60 23.58 -5.76 -17.70
N ASN A 61 24.03 -4.56 -17.33
CA ASN A 61 25.45 -4.30 -17.16
C ASN A 61 25.97 -5.02 -15.89
N PRO A 62 27.03 -5.86 -15.99
CA PRO A 62 27.59 -6.60 -14.85
C PRO A 62 27.97 -5.75 -13.63
N ASP A 63 28.34 -4.49 -13.84
CA ASP A 63 28.74 -3.58 -12.75
C ASP A 63 27.54 -2.89 -12.08
N SER A 64 26.37 -2.89 -12.73
CA SER A 64 25.17 -2.18 -12.25
C SER A 64 24.73 -2.59 -10.84
N PRO A 65 24.70 -3.89 -10.46
CA PRO A 65 24.32 -4.28 -9.11
C PRO A 65 25.20 -3.69 -8.02
N ALA A 66 26.54 -3.74 -8.20
CA ALA A 66 27.49 -3.22 -7.23
C ALA A 66 27.43 -1.69 -7.14
N LEU A 67 27.38 -1.00 -8.29
CA LEU A 67 27.31 0.46 -8.35
C LEU A 67 25.98 1.01 -7.83
N ALA A 68 24.85 0.38 -8.20
CA ALA A 68 23.53 0.75 -7.68
C ALA A 68 23.49 0.56 -6.16
N HIS A 69 24.00 -0.56 -5.66
CA HIS A 69 24.07 -0.82 -4.23
C HIS A 69 24.88 0.27 -3.50
N GLN A 70 26.09 0.58 -3.99
CA GLN A 70 26.94 1.61 -3.40
C GLN A 70 26.26 2.98 -3.39
N LEU A 71 25.57 3.34 -4.47
CA LEU A 71 24.90 4.63 -4.60
C LEU A 71 23.68 4.75 -3.67
N ILE A 72 22.80 3.74 -3.65
CA ILE A 72 21.56 3.78 -2.86
C ILE A 72 21.86 3.57 -1.36
N SER A 73 22.97 2.95 -1.00
CA SER A 73 23.36 2.75 0.41
C SER A 73 24.28 3.86 0.96
N HIS A 74 24.55 4.89 0.16
CA HIS A 74 25.53 5.93 0.51
C HIS A 74 25.09 6.76 1.72
N ASN A 75 25.97 6.89 2.71
CA ASN A 75 25.79 7.70 3.93
C ASN A 75 24.51 7.39 4.74
N VAL A 76 23.99 6.17 4.65
CA VAL A 76 22.86 5.71 5.46
C VAL A 76 23.22 4.42 6.19
N ALA A 77 22.58 4.18 7.34
CA ALA A 77 22.67 2.88 8.01
C ALA A 77 21.77 1.87 7.26
N TRP A 78 22.31 0.73 6.87
CA TRP A 78 21.57 -0.26 6.09
C TRP A 78 21.96 -1.70 6.43
N THR A 79 21.09 -2.64 6.08
CA THR A 79 21.37 -4.09 6.10
C THR A 79 20.95 -4.74 4.79
N HIS A 80 21.66 -5.80 4.40
CA HIS A 80 21.29 -6.61 3.23
C HIS A 80 20.16 -7.58 3.57
N ASP A 81 19.36 -7.96 2.58
CA ASP A 81 18.33 -8.99 2.68
C ASP A 81 17.99 -9.52 1.28
N ILE A 82 17.55 -10.77 1.19
CA ILE A 82 17.14 -11.40 -0.07
C ILE A 82 15.70 -10.95 -0.38
N TYR A 83 15.46 -10.46 -1.60
CA TYR A 83 14.09 -10.14 -1.98
C TYR A 83 13.32 -11.38 -2.45
N GLU A 84 12.33 -11.77 -1.66
CA GLU A 84 11.36 -12.79 -2.03
C GLU A 84 10.03 -12.12 -2.41
N PRO A 85 9.66 -12.06 -3.70
CA PRO A 85 8.39 -11.48 -4.11
C PRO A 85 7.22 -12.34 -3.62
N GLU A 86 6.15 -11.68 -3.17
CA GLU A 86 4.95 -12.31 -2.64
C GLU A 86 4.04 -12.88 -3.76
N ILE A 87 4.62 -13.64 -4.71
CA ILE A 87 4.01 -14.11 -5.96
C ILE A 87 2.65 -14.76 -5.73
N ARG A 88 2.57 -15.70 -4.78
CA ARG A 88 1.31 -16.39 -4.44
C ARG A 88 0.27 -15.41 -3.90
N ALA A 89 0.69 -14.46 -3.06
CA ALA A 89 -0.22 -13.51 -2.44
C ALA A 89 -0.84 -12.57 -3.48
N PHE A 90 -0.03 -12.10 -4.43
CA PHE A 90 -0.44 -11.23 -5.53
C PHE A 90 -1.11 -11.94 -6.71
N GLY A 91 -1.33 -13.25 -6.63
CA GLY A 91 -2.13 -13.96 -7.62
C GLY A 91 -1.34 -14.50 -8.81
N GLY A 92 -0.04 -14.74 -8.66
CA GLY A 92 0.80 -15.40 -9.66
C GLY A 92 1.87 -14.48 -10.24
N PRO A 93 2.79 -15.01 -11.07
CA PRO A 93 3.93 -14.26 -11.59
C PRO A 93 3.50 -13.05 -12.42
N ASP A 94 2.55 -13.21 -13.35
CA ASP A 94 2.08 -12.11 -14.21
C ASP A 94 1.42 -10.99 -13.38
N ALA A 95 0.67 -11.34 -12.33
CA ALA A 95 0.05 -10.37 -11.44
C ALA A 95 1.07 -9.70 -10.50
N MET A 96 2.13 -10.41 -10.09
CA MET A 96 3.24 -9.83 -9.35
C MET A 96 4.02 -8.82 -10.22
N THR A 97 4.21 -9.10 -11.50
CA THR A 97 4.78 -8.13 -12.46
C THR A 97 3.92 -6.87 -12.55
N ALA A 98 2.59 -7.02 -12.66
CA ALA A 98 1.68 -5.88 -12.64
C ALA A 98 1.78 -5.07 -11.32
N ALA A 99 1.89 -5.77 -10.18
CA ALA A 99 2.11 -5.13 -8.89
C ALA A 99 3.44 -4.36 -8.87
N HIS A 100 4.55 -4.95 -9.34
CA HIS A 100 5.85 -4.27 -9.42
C HIS A 100 5.81 -3.02 -10.29
N THR A 101 5.16 -3.09 -11.46
CA THR A 101 4.96 -1.93 -12.34
C THR A 101 4.21 -0.82 -11.61
N LEU A 102 3.07 -1.13 -10.98
CA LEU A 102 2.32 -0.15 -10.19
C LEU A 102 3.19 0.40 -9.05
N PHE A 103 3.94 -0.47 -8.37
CA PHE A 103 4.73 -0.10 -7.21
C PHE A 103 5.85 0.85 -7.56
N HIS A 104 6.42 0.72 -8.75
CA HIS A 104 7.39 1.65 -9.28
C HIS A 104 6.79 3.02 -9.54
N HIS A 105 5.71 3.10 -10.32
CA HIS A 105 5.05 4.37 -10.62
C HIS A 105 4.49 5.04 -9.35
N ASP A 106 3.85 4.28 -8.47
CA ASP A 106 3.35 4.76 -7.17
C ASP A 106 4.50 5.33 -6.32
N SER A 107 5.65 4.64 -6.23
CA SER A 107 6.80 5.12 -5.45
C SER A 107 7.37 6.45 -5.98
N ARG A 108 7.41 6.64 -7.30
CA ARG A 108 7.84 7.91 -7.92
C ARG A 108 6.93 9.06 -7.50
N HIS A 109 5.62 8.91 -7.66
CA HIS A 109 4.65 9.94 -7.27
C HIS A 109 4.62 10.16 -5.76
N LEU A 110 4.81 9.11 -4.96
CA LEU A 110 4.88 9.22 -3.51
C LEU A 110 6.04 10.10 -3.04
N LEU A 111 7.22 10.01 -3.65
CA LEU A 111 8.35 10.86 -3.24
C LEU A 111 8.04 12.35 -3.41
N ASP A 112 7.35 12.74 -4.48
CA ASP A 112 6.93 14.13 -4.70
C ASP A 112 5.76 14.53 -3.81
N TYR A 113 4.77 13.65 -3.69
CA TYR A 113 3.57 13.88 -2.90
C TYR A 113 3.86 14.07 -1.41
N LEU A 114 4.77 13.25 -0.85
CA LEU A 114 5.13 13.30 0.56
C LEU A 114 5.99 14.52 0.91
N ASP A 115 6.86 14.95 -0.02
CA ASP A 115 7.70 16.16 0.14
C ASP A 115 6.85 17.44 0.23
N GLN A 116 5.64 17.43 -0.36
CA GLN A 116 4.68 18.54 -0.28
C GLN A 116 3.96 18.63 1.08
N HIS A 117 4.20 17.70 2.02
CA HIS A 117 3.59 17.69 3.36
C HIS A 117 2.06 17.80 3.36
N ARG A 118 1.41 17.21 2.35
CA ARG A 118 -0.04 17.31 2.20
C ARG A 118 -0.77 16.55 3.30
N ALA A 119 -1.88 17.11 3.76
CA ALA A 119 -2.75 16.51 4.78
C ALA A 119 -3.75 15.49 4.21
N ASP A 120 -3.88 15.38 2.89
CA ASP A 120 -4.95 14.64 2.19
C ASP A 120 -4.59 13.19 1.81
N ARG A 121 -3.72 12.52 2.61
CA ARG A 121 -3.22 11.17 2.30
C ARG A 121 -4.36 10.16 2.20
N ARG A 122 -5.40 10.33 3.03
CA ARG A 122 -6.53 9.40 3.13
C ARG A 122 -7.38 9.51 1.87
N GLU A 123 -7.77 10.73 1.54
CA GLU A 123 -8.61 11.10 0.40
C GLU A 123 -7.93 10.70 -0.91
N GLN A 124 -6.65 11.08 -1.08
CA GLN A 124 -5.87 10.72 -2.25
C GLN A 124 -5.78 9.19 -2.41
N SER A 125 -5.53 8.46 -1.33
CA SER A 125 -5.45 6.99 -1.39
C SER A 125 -6.80 6.34 -1.74
N LEU A 126 -7.92 6.85 -1.20
CA LEU A 126 -9.26 6.35 -1.54
C LEU A 126 -9.56 6.53 -3.03
N ILE A 127 -9.22 7.69 -3.59
CA ILE A 127 -9.41 7.99 -5.02
C ILE A 127 -8.58 7.02 -5.89
N LEU A 128 -7.29 6.83 -5.58
CA LEU A 128 -6.40 5.94 -6.33
C LEU A 128 -6.84 4.47 -6.25
N CYS A 129 -7.15 3.98 -5.05
CA CYS A 129 -7.60 2.61 -4.84
C CYS A 129 -8.96 2.34 -5.51
N THR A 130 -9.86 3.33 -5.52
CA THR A 130 -11.14 3.27 -6.24
C THR A 130 -10.91 3.21 -7.76
N ALA A 131 -9.98 3.99 -8.30
CA ALA A 131 -9.62 3.93 -9.72
C ALA A 131 -9.11 2.54 -10.14
N LEU A 132 -8.25 1.94 -9.31
CA LEU A 132 -7.76 0.58 -9.51
C LEU A 132 -8.90 -0.45 -9.57
N MET A 133 -9.83 -0.41 -8.61
CA MET A 133 -10.95 -1.35 -8.57
C MET A 133 -11.92 -1.19 -9.74
N ARG A 134 -12.24 0.06 -10.11
CA ARG A 134 -13.11 0.35 -11.25
C ARG A 134 -12.50 -0.11 -12.56
N ALA A 135 -11.20 0.15 -12.77
CA ALA A 135 -10.49 -0.34 -13.96
C ALA A 135 -10.36 -1.87 -13.98
N ALA A 136 -10.35 -2.51 -12.81
CA ALA A 136 -10.45 -3.96 -12.68
C ALA A 136 -11.86 -4.53 -12.99
N ALA A 137 -12.81 -3.67 -13.35
CA ALA A 137 -14.22 -3.98 -13.60
C ALA A 137 -14.89 -4.70 -12.42
N LEU A 138 -14.66 -4.18 -11.21
CA LEU A 138 -15.43 -4.56 -10.03
C LEU A 138 -16.70 -3.70 -9.94
N ASP A 139 -17.84 -4.34 -9.73
CA ASP A 139 -19.06 -3.62 -9.37
C ASP A 139 -18.97 -3.03 -7.96
N LEU A 140 -19.97 -2.24 -7.55
CA LEU A 140 -19.94 -1.55 -6.26
C LEU A 140 -19.89 -2.53 -5.08
N ASN A 141 -20.62 -3.65 -5.12
CA ASN A 141 -20.61 -4.65 -4.05
C ASN A 141 -19.27 -5.39 -4.00
N GLU A 142 -18.68 -5.68 -5.16
CA GLU A 142 -17.34 -6.26 -5.24
C GLU A 142 -16.26 -5.32 -4.70
N GLN A 143 -16.41 -4.00 -4.89
CA GLN A 143 -15.57 -2.98 -4.25
C GLN A 143 -15.75 -2.98 -2.73
N GLY A 144 -16.98 -3.08 -2.23
CA GLY A 144 -17.28 -3.26 -0.81
C GLY A 144 -16.56 -4.47 -0.21
N ASP A 145 -16.57 -5.60 -0.91
CA ASP A 145 -15.87 -6.81 -0.44
C ASP A 145 -14.35 -6.66 -0.43
N VAL A 146 -13.77 -5.86 -1.34
CA VAL A 146 -12.34 -5.52 -1.28
C VAL A 146 -12.05 -4.74 0.00
N TRP A 147 -12.84 -3.71 0.34
CA TRP A 147 -12.66 -2.96 1.58
C TRP A 147 -12.82 -3.83 2.82
N ALA A 148 -13.81 -4.73 2.84
CA ALA A 148 -13.97 -5.71 3.91
C ALA A 148 -12.73 -6.62 4.06
N LYS A 149 -12.12 -7.08 2.95
CA LYS A 149 -10.87 -7.85 3.00
C LYS A 149 -9.68 -7.03 3.50
N VAL A 150 -9.61 -5.75 3.16
CA VAL A 150 -8.57 -4.83 3.70
C VAL A 150 -8.75 -4.70 5.21
N LEU A 151 -9.99 -4.58 5.68
CA LEU A 151 -10.31 -4.58 7.11
C LEU A 151 -9.90 -5.88 7.79
N ASP A 152 -10.15 -7.05 7.17
CA ASP A 152 -9.75 -8.34 7.74
C ASP A 152 -8.23 -8.39 8.06
N TYR A 153 -7.37 -7.81 7.21
CA TYR A 153 -5.93 -7.70 7.46
C TYR A 153 -5.55 -6.76 8.61
N ARG A 154 -6.48 -5.94 9.08
CA ARG A 154 -6.28 -4.85 10.07
C ARG A 154 -7.18 -4.95 11.28
N THR A 155 -7.89 -6.08 11.44
CA THR A 155 -8.90 -6.24 12.50
C THR A 155 -8.29 -6.04 13.89
N ASP A 156 -7.09 -6.59 14.12
CA ASP A 156 -6.38 -6.46 15.39
C ASP A 156 -5.88 -5.02 15.66
N ASP A 157 -5.82 -4.18 14.62
CA ASP A 157 -5.43 -2.77 14.73
C ASP A 157 -6.61 -1.84 15.08
N LEU A 158 -7.84 -2.37 15.25
CA LEU A 158 -8.98 -1.57 15.72
C LEU A 158 -8.94 -1.32 17.22
N HIS A 159 -8.14 -2.05 18.00
CA HIS A 159 -8.27 -2.08 19.45
C HIS A 159 -7.88 -0.76 20.16
N GLU A 160 -7.28 0.20 19.45
CA GLU A 160 -6.88 1.50 20.00
C GLU A 160 -7.00 2.61 18.94
N PRO A 161 -7.50 3.84 19.23
CA PRO A 161 -8.21 4.40 20.40
C PRO A 161 -9.75 4.20 20.37
N PRO A 162 -10.53 4.64 21.39
CA PRO A 162 -11.99 4.47 21.47
C PRO A 162 -12.73 4.79 20.17
N ALA A 163 -13.78 4.01 19.92
CA ALA A 163 -14.66 4.21 18.78
C ALA A 163 -15.21 5.65 18.80
N PRO A 164 -15.24 6.34 17.65
CA PRO A 164 -15.91 7.63 17.54
C PRO A 164 -17.38 7.49 17.93
N ASP A 165 -17.99 8.59 18.40
CA ASP A 165 -19.44 8.64 18.58
C ASP A 165 -20.17 8.43 17.25
N ALA A 166 -21.44 8.05 17.32
CA ALA A 166 -22.23 7.67 16.16
C ALA A 166 -22.35 8.79 15.11
N GLU A 167 -22.48 10.05 15.54
CA GLU A 167 -22.64 11.20 14.63
C GLU A 167 -21.34 11.49 13.88
N THR A 168 -20.21 11.49 14.60
CA THR A 168 -18.88 11.62 14.00
C THR A 168 -18.61 10.50 13.00
N TRP A 169 -18.97 9.26 13.35
CA TRP A 169 -18.80 8.10 12.47
C TRP A 169 -19.67 8.20 11.22
N GLU A 170 -20.95 8.56 11.36
CA GLU A 170 -21.86 8.74 10.23
C GLU A 170 -21.35 9.81 9.26
N SER A 171 -20.90 10.97 9.78
CA SER A 171 -20.30 12.02 8.94
C SER A 171 -19.04 11.53 8.22
N PHE A 172 -18.17 10.81 8.92
CA PHE A 172 -16.95 10.24 8.34
C PHE A 172 -17.26 9.25 7.21
N THR A 173 -18.18 8.31 7.46
CA THR A 173 -18.61 7.31 6.47
C THR A 173 -19.28 7.99 5.25
N LYS A 174 -20.03 9.06 5.45
CA LYS A 174 -20.62 9.85 4.35
C LYS A 174 -19.55 10.54 3.48
N ASP A 175 -18.48 11.06 4.08
CA ASP A 175 -17.38 11.65 3.33
C ASP A 175 -16.56 10.60 2.58
N VAL A 176 -16.33 9.43 3.19
CA VAL A 176 -15.74 8.28 2.50
C VAL A 176 -16.61 7.84 1.31
N ARG A 177 -17.93 7.75 1.49
CA ARG A 177 -18.88 7.43 0.41
C ARG A 177 -18.73 8.37 -0.78
N ARG A 178 -18.70 9.69 -0.53
CA ARG A 178 -18.53 10.71 -1.58
C ARG A 178 -17.26 10.50 -2.39
N LEU A 179 -16.16 10.10 -1.75
CA LEU A 179 -14.88 9.86 -2.41
C LEU A 179 -14.86 8.57 -3.24
N ILE A 180 -15.41 7.47 -2.71
CA ILE A 180 -15.43 6.17 -3.41
C ILE A 180 -16.48 6.10 -4.52
N GLU A 181 -17.55 6.89 -4.44
CA GLU A 181 -18.58 7.00 -5.49
C GLU A 181 -18.24 8.10 -6.51
N GLY A 182 -17.51 9.14 -6.11
CA GLY A 182 -17.12 10.26 -6.96
C GLY A 182 -16.22 9.89 -8.14
N THR A 183 -16.09 10.81 -9.10
CA THR A 183 -15.15 10.70 -10.22
C THR A 183 -14.08 11.76 -10.11
N ALA A 184 -12.82 11.40 -10.36
CA ALA A 184 -11.73 12.37 -10.38
C ALA A 184 -11.95 13.34 -11.55
N SER A 185 -12.04 14.64 -11.25
CA SER A 185 -12.33 15.67 -12.26
C SER A 185 -11.20 15.86 -13.28
N SER A 186 -9.96 15.49 -12.92
CA SER A 186 -8.81 15.47 -13.82
C SER A 186 -7.82 14.38 -13.38
N PRO A 187 -7.87 13.18 -13.99
CA PRO A 187 -6.94 12.11 -13.62
C PRO A 187 -5.54 12.43 -14.14
N GLY A 188 -4.60 12.68 -13.21
CA GLY A 188 -3.18 12.81 -13.52
C GLY A 188 -2.48 11.46 -13.68
N GLU A 189 -1.18 11.48 -14.00
CA GLU A 189 -0.36 10.27 -14.24
C GLU A 189 -0.43 9.24 -13.11
N TRP A 190 -0.50 9.70 -11.85
CA TRP A 190 -0.61 8.79 -10.70
C TRP A 190 -1.92 8.00 -10.71
N HIS A 191 -3.03 8.66 -11.06
CA HIS A 191 -4.32 7.99 -11.23
C HIS A 191 -4.28 7.02 -12.42
N THR A 192 -3.63 7.41 -13.53
CA THR A 192 -3.44 6.56 -14.70
C THR A 192 -2.69 5.27 -14.34
N ALA A 193 -1.63 5.33 -13.53
CA ALA A 193 -0.90 4.14 -13.10
C ALA A 193 -1.80 3.13 -12.35
N PHE A 194 -2.67 3.60 -11.45
CA PHE A 194 -3.64 2.74 -10.74
C PHE A 194 -4.70 2.17 -11.70
N HIS A 195 -5.17 2.99 -12.63
CA HIS A 195 -6.13 2.56 -13.66
C HIS A 195 -5.53 1.48 -14.58
N GLU A 196 -4.29 1.65 -15.04
CA GLU A 196 -3.58 0.67 -15.88
C GLU A 196 -3.39 -0.65 -15.13
N ALA A 197 -2.94 -0.60 -13.87
CA ALA A 197 -2.81 -1.80 -13.05
C ALA A 197 -4.14 -2.56 -12.91
N GLY A 198 -5.26 -1.83 -12.72
CA GLY A 198 -6.59 -2.43 -12.64
C GLY A 198 -6.98 -3.10 -13.95
N THR A 199 -6.73 -2.43 -15.07
CA THR A 199 -6.96 -2.97 -16.42
C THR A 199 -6.14 -4.23 -16.67
N THR A 200 -4.88 -4.25 -16.26
CA THR A 200 -4.02 -5.44 -16.35
C THR A 200 -4.55 -6.58 -15.50
N LEU A 201 -4.92 -6.34 -14.23
CA LEU A 201 -5.46 -7.38 -13.35
C LEU A 201 -6.79 -7.94 -13.88
N ARG A 202 -7.64 -7.11 -14.47
CA ARG A 202 -8.85 -7.54 -15.18
C ARG A 202 -8.51 -8.48 -16.33
N SER A 203 -7.58 -8.09 -17.20
CA SER A 203 -7.14 -8.94 -18.31
C SER A 203 -6.59 -10.28 -17.82
N LEU A 204 -5.78 -10.29 -16.76
CA LEU A 204 -5.27 -11.53 -16.16
C LEU A 204 -6.39 -12.41 -15.60
N ARG A 205 -7.43 -11.83 -14.99
CA ARG A 205 -8.64 -12.56 -14.55
C ARG A 205 -9.36 -13.17 -15.75
N GLU A 206 -9.64 -12.39 -16.78
CA GLU A 206 -10.41 -12.80 -17.97
C GLU A 206 -9.70 -13.92 -18.74
N HIS A 207 -8.36 -13.94 -18.75
CA HIS A 207 -7.57 -14.99 -19.38
C HIS A 207 -7.22 -16.16 -18.43
N GLY A 208 -7.80 -16.21 -17.22
CA GLY A 208 -7.59 -17.32 -16.27
C GLY A 208 -6.18 -17.43 -15.71
N LYS A 209 -5.41 -16.33 -15.71
CA LYS A 209 -4.00 -16.30 -15.27
C LYS A 209 -3.82 -16.00 -13.78
N LEU A 210 -4.87 -15.57 -13.08
CA LEU A 210 -4.81 -15.33 -11.64
C LEU A 210 -4.88 -16.63 -10.85
N THR A 211 -3.96 -16.81 -9.92
CA THR A 211 -3.92 -17.95 -8.98
C THR A 211 -4.67 -17.67 -7.67
N ARG A 212 -5.18 -16.45 -7.49
CA ARG A 212 -6.05 -16.03 -6.38
C ARG A 212 -7.20 -15.16 -6.89
N GLY A 213 -8.29 -15.09 -6.13
CA GLY A 213 -9.41 -14.23 -6.45
C GLY A 213 -9.00 -12.75 -6.54
N LEU A 214 -9.47 -12.07 -7.59
CA LEU A 214 -9.12 -10.68 -7.92
C LEU A 214 -9.31 -9.71 -6.73
N ARG A 215 -10.40 -9.86 -5.97
CA ARG A 215 -10.70 -9.01 -4.80
C ARG A 215 -9.65 -9.13 -3.70
N ALA A 216 -9.15 -10.35 -3.45
CA ALA A 216 -8.08 -10.59 -2.48
C ALA A 216 -6.71 -10.06 -2.97
N VAL A 217 -6.47 -10.11 -4.28
CA VAL A 217 -5.27 -9.53 -4.91
C VAL A 217 -5.28 -8.01 -4.79
N ILE A 218 -6.41 -7.36 -5.12
CA ILE A 218 -6.52 -5.89 -5.03
C ILE A 218 -6.43 -5.41 -3.57
N ALA A 219 -7.03 -6.13 -2.61
CA ALA A 219 -6.88 -5.78 -1.18
C ALA A 219 -5.40 -5.68 -0.76
N LEU A 220 -4.53 -6.56 -1.28
CA LEU A 220 -3.09 -6.47 -1.01
C LEU A 220 -2.41 -5.27 -1.70
N HIS A 221 -2.85 -4.89 -2.91
CA HIS A 221 -2.35 -3.67 -3.55
C HIS A 221 -2.67 -2.44 -2.69
N ILE A 222 -3.88 -2.37 -2.12
CA ILE A 222 -4.31 -1.29 -1.22
C ILE A 222 -3.43 -1.27 0.04
N ILE A 223 -3.24 -2.41 0.71
CA ILE A 223 -2.37 -2.50 1.90
C ILE A 223 -0.93 -2.05 1.59
N PHE A 224 -0.37 -2.47 0.46
CA PHE A 224 0.99 -2.08 0.07
C PHE A 224 1.07 -0.58 -0.25
N HIS A 225 0.08 -0.02 -0.94
CA HIS A 225 0.00 1.43 -1.16
C HIS A 225 -0.09 2.20 0.16
N TRP A 226 -1.00 1.80 1.06
CA TRP A 226 -1.19 2.45 2.36
C TRP A 226 0.04 2.37 3.27
N ASN A 227 0.78 1.27 3.23
CA ASN A 227 2.07 1.16 3.92
C ASN A 227 3.11 2.14 3.36
N ARG A 228 3.08 2.45 2.05
CA ARG A 228 4.07 3.35 1.41
C ARG A 228 3.74 4.82 1.53
N ILE A 229 2.47 5.18 1.45
CA ILE A 229 1.99 6.56 1.71
C ILE A 229 2.03 6.88 3.22
N GLY A 230 2.21 5.87 4.07
CA GLY A 230 2.46 6.03 5.49
C GLY A 230 1.19 6.18 6.35
N LEU A 231 0.08 5.57 5.94
CA LEU A 231 -1.12 5.54 6.78
C LEU A 231 -0.90 4.57 7.96
N PRO A 232 -1.13 5.00 9.22
CA PRO A 232 -1.09 4.11 10.38
C PRO A 232 -2.08 2.96 10.25
N ALA A 233 -1.75 1.79 10.80
CA ALA A 233 -2.57 0.59 10.68
C ALA A 233 -4.00 0.79 11.23
N THR A 234 -4.15 1.51 12.35
CA THR A 234 -5.43 1.94 12.92
C THR A 234 -6.26 2.81 11.96
N THR A 235 -5.59 3.70 11.20
CA THR A 235 -6.23 4.54 10.17
C THR A 235 -6.65 3.71 8.97
N GLN A 236 -5.83 2.74 8.55
CA GLN A 236 -6.17 1.78 7.50
C GLN A 236 -7.43 0.99 7.87
N ALA A 237 -7.49 0.48 9.11
CA ALA A 237 -8.65 -0.25 9.63
C ALA A 237 -9.92 0.62 9.59
N ARG A 238 -9.86 1.85 10.10
CA ARG A 238 -11.01 2.79 10.12
C ARG A 238 -11.48 3.17 8.71
N LEU A 239 -10.56 3.45 7.79
CA LEU A 239 -10.91 3.77 6.40
C LEU A 239 -11.57 2.57 5.70
N ALA A 240 -11.01 1.37 5.88
CA ALA A 240 -11.58 0.16 5.30
C ALA A 240 -12.97 -0.18 5.87
N CYS A 241 -13.16 0.02 7.18
CA CYS A 241 -14.47 -0.13 7.82
C CYS A 241 -15.48 0.85 7.24
N ALA A 242 -15.18 2.16 7.28
CA ALA A 242 -16.06 3.18 6.74
C ALA A 242 -16.35 2.99 5.24
N ALA A 243 -15.37 2.55 4.44
CA ALA A 243 -15.57 2.29 3.01
C ALA A 243 -16.46 1.06 2.73
N ALA A 244 -16.36 0.01 3.55
CA ALA A 244 -17.25 -1.14 3.46
C ALA A 244 -18.69 -0.76 3.87
N GLU A 245 -18.85 -0.02 4.97
CA GLU A 245 -20.15 0.48 5.46
C GLU A 245 -20.81 1.44 4.46
N ALA A 246 -20.01 2.32 3.86
CA ALA A 246 -20.44 3.24 2.83
C ALA A 246 -20.96 2.53 1.57
N ILE A 247 -20.69 1.24 1.38
CA ILE A 247 -21.18 0.49 0.21
C ILE A 247 -22.34 -0.42 0.59
N PHE A 248 -22.23 -1.13 1.71
CA PHE A 248 -23.22 -2.14 2.09
C PHE A 248 -24.44 -1.54 2.81
N ASP A 249 -24.41 -0.27 3.20
CA ASP A 249 -25.41 0.37 4.07
C ASP A 249 -25.61 -0.34 5.43
N ASP A 250 -24.79 -1.36 5.70
CA ASP A 250 -24.69 -2.05 6.97
C ASP A 250 -23.84 -1.18 7.89
N ALA A 251 -24.46 -0.49 8.84
CA ALA A 251 -23.74 -0.11 10.05
C ALA A 251 -23.46 -1.41 10.81
N PRO A 252 -22.22 -1.93 10.86
CA PRO A 252 -21.92 -3.02 11.77
C PRO A 252 -22.29 -2.53 13.15
N ASP A 253 -22.82 -3.44 13.95
CA ASP A 253 -22.86 -3.23 15.37
C ASP A 253 -21.43 -2.98 15.87
N LEU A 254 -21.08 -1.69 16.00
CA LEU A 254 -19.79 -1.21 16.46
C LEU A 254 -19.48 -1.77 17.86
N SER A 255 -20.48 -2.21 18.61
CA SER A 255 -20.24 -2.91 19.87
C SER A 255 -19.59 -4.28 19.62
N THR A 256 -20.09 -5.09 18.68
CA THR A 256 -19.61 -6.47 18.49
C THR A 256 -18.19 -6.58 17.90
N ARG A 257 -17.75 -5.62 17.07
CA ARG A 257 -16.40 -5.62 16.45
C ARG A 257 -15.33 -4.95 17.31
N TRP A 258 -15.68 -3.91 18.07
CA TRP A 258 -14.74 -3.22 18.97
C TRP A 258 -14.68 -3.87 20.38
N LEU A 259 -15.63 -4.75 20.73
CA LEU A 259 -15.67 -5.46 22.03
C LEU A 259 -15.13 -6.90 22.01
N ARG A 260 -14.57 -7.42 20.90
CA ARG A 260 -13.84 -8.71 20.94
C ARG A 260 -12.47 -8.56 21.61
N THR A 261 -12.48 -8.27 22.91
CA THR A 261 -11.94 -9.12 24.00
C THR A 261 -12.20 -8.44 25.34
N SER A 262 -13.26 -8.86 26.04
CA SER A 262 -13.37 -8.67 27.49
C SER A 262 -13.94 -9.93 28.15
N VAL A 263 -13.53 -11.12 27.69
CA VAL A 263 -13.73 -12.39 28.40
C VAL A 263 -12.57 -13.30 27.98
N THR A 264 -11.43 -13.30 28.67
CA THR A 264 -11.19 -14.22 29.79
C THR A 264 -9.98 -13.72 30.58
N ALA A 265 -10.22 -12.98 31.65
CA ALA A 265 -9.24 -12.92 32.73
C ALA A 265 -9.29 -14.28 33.44
N VAL A 266 -8.29 -15.13 33.21
CA VAL A 266 -8.06 -16.28 34.07
C VAL A 266 -7.60 -15.73 35.43
N PRO A 267 -8.28 -16.05 36.54
CA PRO A 267 -7.88 -15.56 37.85
C PRO A 267 -6.58 -16.26 38.27
N HIS A 268 -5.48 -15.52 38.30
CA HIS A 268 -4.30 -15.92 39.06
C HIS A 268 -4.67 -15.90 40.54
N THR A 269 -4.73 -17.08 41.14
CA THR A 269 -4.80 -17.24 42.60
C THR A 269 -3.37 -17.21 43.13
N PRO A 270 -3.06 -16.47 44.22
CA PRO A 270 -1.70 -16.38 44.73
C PRO A 270 -1.40 -17.51 45.72
N ALA A 271 -0.30 -18.23 45.49
CA ALA A 271 0.63 -18.77 46.50
C ALA A 271 1.93 -19.17 45.80
#